data_AF-A0A7K0TFS9-F1
#
_entry.id   AF-A0A7K0TFS9-F1
#
_cell.length_a   1.000
_cell.length_b   1.000
_cell.length_c   1.000
_cell.angle_alpha   90.00
_cell.angle_beta   90.00
_cell.angle_gamma   90.00
#
_symmetry.space_group_name_H-M   'P 1'
#
loop_
_entity.id
_entity.type
_entity.pdbx_description
1 polymer ?
#
loop_
_entity_poly.entity_id
_entity_poly.type
_entity_poly.pdbx_seq_one_letter_code
_entity_poly.pdbx_strand_id
1 'polypeptide(L)' 'MSEINWEQLRSSAIAAMKTAYAPYSKFPVGVAALVNDGRIVSGCNV' A
#
# COMPACT_ATOMS: atom_id res chain seq x y z
N MET A 1 9.12 -17.80 -10.39
CA MET A 1 8.79 -16.76 -9.40
C MET A 1 8.27 -15.57 -10.19
N SER A 2 7.07 -15.06 -9.91
CA SER A 2 6.61 -13.82 -10.53
C SER A 2 7.61 -12.72 -10.20
N GLU A 3 8.07 -12.00 -11.23
CA GLU A 3 8.91 -10.84 -11.02
C GLU A 3 8.13 -9.79 -10.21
N ILE A 4 8.72 -9.30 -9.12
CA ILE A 4 8.04 -8.33 -8.25
C ILE A 4 8.15 -6.96 -8.93
N ASN A 5 7.01 -6.43 -9.40
CA ASN A 5 6.92 -5.06 -9.87
C ASN A 5 6.88 -4.09 -8.67
N TRP A 6 8.06 -3.67 -8.23
CA TRP A 6 8.21 -2.76 -7.09
C TRP A 6 7.59 -1.39 -7.31
N GLU A 7 7.58 -0.89 -8.55
CA GLU A 7 7.01 0.42 -8.87
C GLU A 7 5.49 0.41 -8.76
N GLN A 8 4.85 -0.68 -9.18
CA GLN A 8 3.41 -0.88 -9.01
C GLN A 8 3.04 -0.98 -7.53
N LEU A 9 3.80 -1.73 -6.72
CA LEU A 9 3.57 -1.82 -5.27
C LEU A 9 3.72 -0.45 -4.59
N ARG A 10 4.79 0.29 -4.92
CA ARG A 10 5.02 1.63 -4.38
C ARG A 10 3.88 2.59 -4.74
N SER A 11 3.44 2.57 -5.99
CA SER A 11 2.31 3.39 -6.45
C SER A 11 1.00 3.05 -5.73
N SER A 12 0.70 1.76 -5.55
CA SER A 12 -0.48 1.30 -4.80
C SER A 12 -0.41 1.68 -3.31
N ALA A 13 0.77 1.61 -2.70
CA ALA A 13 0.97 2.03 -1.31
C ALA A 13 0.76 3.55 -1.14
N ILE A 14 1.28 4.36 -2.06
CA ILE A 14 1.07 5.83 -2.08
C ILE A 14 -0.43 6.15 -2.26
N ALA A 15 -1.14 5.40 -3.10
CA ALA A 15 -2.58 5.58 -3.29
C ALA A 15 -3.37 5.29 -2.00
N ALA A 16 -3.06 4.19 -1.30
CA ALA A 16 -3.70 3.84 -0.03
C ALA A 16 -3.34 4.82 1.10
N MET A 17 -2.11 5.32 1.16
CA MET A 17 -1.71 6.34 2.14
C MET A 17 -2.62 7.58 2.12
N LYS A 18 -3.16 7.95 0.95
CA LYS A 18 -4.07 9.10 0.81
C LYS A 18 -5.42 8.91 1.51
N THR A 19 -5.79 7.67 1.83
CA THR A 19 -7.02 7.35 2.57
C THR A 19 -6.76 7.04 4.04
N ALA A 20 -5.53 7.23 4.51
CA ALA A 20 -5.18 7.01 5.91
C ALA A 20 -6.00 7.90 6.84
N TYR A 21 -6.54 7.30 7.90
CA TYR A 21 -7.13 8.05 9.00
C TYR A 21 -6.03 8.21 10.06
N ALA A 22 -5.48 9.42 10.20
CA ALA A 22 -4.39 9.67 11.14
C ALA A 22 -4.54 11.04 11.83
N PRO A 23 -5.70 11.32 12.47
CA PRO A 23 -5.97 12.65 13.02
C PRO A 23 -5.05 12.98 14.21
N TYR A 24 -4.57 11.97 14.93
CA TYR A 24 -3.75 12.15 16.13
C TYR A 24 -2.27 12.36 15.79
N SER A 25 -1.67 11.44 15.03
CA SER A 25 -0.23 11.48 14.72
C SER A 25 0.14 12.45 13.60
N LYS A 26 -0.82 12.81 12.73
CA LYS A 26 -0.57 13.53 11.46
C LYS A 26 0.44 12.81 10.55
N PHE A 27 0.57 11.50 10.70
CA PHE A 27 1.53 10.70 9.97
C PHE A 27 0.79 9.60 9.17
N PRO A 28 0.36 9.89 7.93
CA PRO A 28 -0.34 8.91 7.09
C PRO A 28 0.66 7.89 6.54
N VAL A 29 0.27 6.61 6.58
CA VAL A 29 1.08 5.47 6.13
C VAL A 29 0.22 4.61 5.22
N GLY A 30 0.79 4.19 4.09
CA GLY A 30 0.18 3.24 3.17
C GLY A 30 1.09 2.05 2.91
N VAL A 31 0.49 0.92 2.59
CA VAL A 31 1.18 -0.34 2.28
C VAL A 31 0.52 -1.01 1.08
N ALA A 32 1.30 -1.77 0.31
CA ALA A 32 0.80 -2.67 -0.72
C ALA A 32 1.60 -3.97 -0.70
N ALA A 33 0.95 -5.09 -1.01
CA ALA A 33 1.55 -6.40 -1.05
C ALA A 33 1.10 -7.18 -2.30
N LEU A 34 2.03 -7.89 -2.92
CA LEU A 34 1.76 -8.88 -3.96
C LEU A 34 1.41 -10.22 -3.30
N VAL A 35 0.24 -10.75 -3.62
CA VAL A 35 -0.25 -12.04 -3.13
C VAL A 35 0.27 -13.17 -4.05
N ASN A 36 0.36 -14.39 -3.53
CA ASN A 36 0.82 -15.56 -4.29
C ASN A 36 -0.04 -15.90 -5.52
N ASP A 37 -1.28 -15.41 -5.58
CA ASP A 37 -2.19 -15.54 -6.72
C ASP A 37 -2.08 -14.37 -7.73
N GLY A 38 -1.11 -13.47 -7.55
CA GLY A 38 -0.82 -12.36 -8.45
C GLY A 38 -1.64 -11.08 -8.19
N ARG A 39 -2.56 -11.08 -7.23
CA ARG A 39 -3.30 -9.86 -6.86
C ARG A 39 -2.42 -8.91 -6.04
N ILE A 40 -2.68 -7.62 -6.15
CA ILE A 40 -2.13 -6.61 -5.24
C ILE A 40 -3.22 -6.22 -4.24
N VAL A 41 -2.90 -6.31 -2.96
CA VAL A 41 -3.72 -5.77 -1.87
C VAL A 41 -3.04 -4.54 -1.29
N SER A 42 -3.81 -3.56 -0.84
CA SER A 42 -3.30 -2.35 -0.21
C SER A 42 -4.05 -2.00 1.07
N GLY A 43 -3.42 -1.19 1.91
CA GLY A 43 -3.99 -0.75 3.18
C GLY A 43 -3.30 0.51 3.68
N CYS A 44 -3.88 1.11 4.72
CA CYS A 44 -3.34 2.28 5.38
C CYS A 44 -3.59 2.22 6.90
N ASN A 45 -2.89 3.05 7.66
CA ASN A 45 -3.21 3.22 9.08
C ASN A 45 -4.54 3.94 9.29
N VAL A 46 -5.15 3.64 10.44
CA VAL A 46 -6.40 4.21 10.97
C VAL A 46 -6.14 4.67 12.41
#